data_AF-A7MTG1-F1
#
_entry.id   AF-A7MTG1-F1
#
_cell.length_a   1.000
_cell.length_b   1.000
_cell.length_c   1.000
_cell.angle_alpha   90.00
_cell.angle_beta   90.00
_cell.angle_gamma   90.00
#
_symmetry.space_group_name_H-M   'P 1'
#
loop_
_entity.id
_entity.type
_entity.pdbx_description
1 polymer ?
#
loop_
_entity_poly.entity_id
_entity_poly.type
_entity_poly.pdbx_seq_one_letter_code
_entity_poly.pdbx_strand_id
1 'polypeptide(L)'
;MLYGWVAFDEYIAPVSTSVDIDVCQVTTERCITVAKQTYQGVQLPVQYSFVIAPIQAGKGEMKIRAVLRSQGEIRASKEEGYIFTQGRVHKDLKLEAYNNN
;
A
#
# COMPACT_ATOMS: atom_id res chain seq x y z
N MET A 1 0.58 -11.05 -9.99
CA MET A 1 0.21 -9.63 -10.08
C MET A 1 -0.66 -9.28 -8.88
N LEU A 2 -0.24 -8.30 -8.10
CA LEU A 2 -1.03 -7.71 -7.02
C LEU A 2 -1.68 -6.43 -7.54
N TYR A 3 -2.96 -6.20 -7.28
CA TYR A 3 -3.65 -5.01 -7.74
C TYR A 3 -4.86 -4.70 -6.84
N GLY A 4 -5.34 -3.47 -6.92
CA GLY A 4 -6.54 -3.02 -6.22
C GLY A 4 -6.63 -1.50 -6.19
N TRP A 5 -7.45 -1.01 -5.28
CA TRP A 5 -7.70 0.42 -5.07
C TRP A 5 -7.27 0.85 -3.68
N VAL A 6 -6.75 2.06 -3.56
CA VAL A 6 -6.59 2.75 -2.27
C VAL A 6 -7.68 3.80 -2.16
N ALA A 7 -8.45 3.77 -1.08
CA ALA A 7 -9.55 4.69 -0.80
C ALA A 7 -9.47 5.23 0.63
N PHE A 8 -10.01 6.42 0.88
CA PHE A 8 -10.14 6.99 2.22
C PHE A 8 -11.41 7.84 2.27
N ASP A 9 -12.35 7.49 3.15
CA ASP A 9 -13.68 8.11 3.18
C ASP A 9 -13.64 9.58 3.63
N GLU A 10 -12.71 9.92 4.52
CA GLU A 10 -12.53 11.28 5.07
C GLU A 10 -11.60 12.14 4.19
N TYR A 11 -11.36 11.72 2.94
CA TYR A 11 -10.43 12.41 2.06
C TYR A 11 -10.99 13.74 1.56
N ILE A 12 -10.39 14.84 2.02
CA ILE A 12 -10.56 16.17 1.45
C ILE A 12 -9.26 16.51 0.73
N ALA A 13 -9.29 16.57 -0.61
CA ALA A 13 -8.10 16.77 -1.44
C ALA A 13 -7.44 18.15 -1.17
N PRO A 14 -6.28 18.21 -0.51
CA PRO A 14 -5.47 19.42 -0.35
C PRO A 14 -4.48 19.57 -1.51
N VAL A 15 -3.88 20.76 -1.64
CA VAL A 15 -2.95 21.15 -2.73
C VAL A 15 -1.57 20.46 -2.66
N SER A 16 -1.39 19.43 -1.83
CA SER A 16 -0.13 18.68 -1.72
C SER A 16 -0.34 17.35 -1.00
N THR A 17 -0.93 16.38 -1.71
CA THR A 17 -1.06 15.00 -1.22
C THR A 17 -0.17 14.04 -1.98
N SER A 18 0.27 13.02 -1.25
CA SER A 18 0.89 11.84 -1.85
C SER A 18 0.36 10.57 -1.22
N VAL A 19 0.24 9.53 -2.04
CA VAL A 19 -0.05 8.18 -1.58
C VAL A 19 1.17 7.33 -1.90
N ASP A 20 1.84 6.87 -0.86
CA ASP A 20 2.92 5.90 -0.96
C ASP A 20 2.36 4.51 -0.74
N ILE A 21 2.58 3.61 -1.69
CA ILE A 21 2.18 2.21 -1.62
C ILE A 21 3.43 1.36 -1.71
N ASP A 22 3.69 0.54 -0.70
CA ASP A 22 4.80 -0.39 -0.68
C ASP A 22 4.33 -1.83 -0.45
N VAL A 23 5.02 -2.77 -1.09
CA VAL A 23 4.82 -4.20 -0.91
C VAL A 23 6.11 -4.74 -0.32
N CYS A 24 6.00 -5.54 0.73
CA CYS A 24 7.15 -6.18 1.36
C CYS A 24 6.96 -7.68 1.51
N GLN A 25 8.07 -8.40 1.45
CA GLN A 25 8.17 -9.77 1.90
C GLN A 25 8.27 -9.77 3.43
N VAL A 26 7.40 -10.53 4.09
CA VAL A 26 7.44 -10.71 5.54
C VAL A 26 8.40 -11.85 5.88
N THR A 27 9.33 -11.58 6.79
CA THR A 27 10.17 -12.59 7.43
C THR A 27 9.97 -12.50 8.95
N THR A 28 10.53 -13.46 9.69
CA THR A 28 10.43 -13.51 11.16
C THR A 28 10.92 -12.22 11.84
N GLU A 29 11.85 -11.49 11.23
CA GLU A 29 12.52 -10.34 11.84
C GLU A 29 12.18 -9.01 11.19
N ARG A 30 11.70 -9.01 9.94
CA ARG A 30 11.54 -7.78 9.15
C ARG A 30 10.54 -7.90 8.01
N CYS A 31 10.09 -6.74 7.55
CA CYS A 31 9.32 -6.54 6.33
C CYS A 31 10.25 -5.90 5.30
N ILE A 32 10.69 -6.71 4.32
CA ILE A 32 11.67 -6.30 3.30
C ILE A 32 10.91 -5.76 2.10
N THR A 33 10.96 -4.45 1.84
CA THR A 33 10.28 -3.84 0.70
C THR A 33 10.80 -4.43 -0.62
N VAL A 34 9.88 -4.94 -1.44
CA VAL A 34 10.19 -5.54 -2.75
C VAL A 34 9.69 -4.68 -3.92
N ALA A 35 8.70 -3.82 -3.67
CA ALA A 35 8.19 -2.89 -4.66
C ALA A 35 7.58 -1.66 -3.96
N LYS A 36 7.63 -0.51 -4.63
CA LYS A 36 7.04 0.74 -4.15
C LYS A 36 6.52 1.56 -5.33
N GLN A 37 5.38 2.22 -5.13
CA GLN A 37 4.81 3.23 -6.02
C GLN A 37 4.45 4.46 -5.17
N THR A 38 4.66 5.65 -5.73
CA THR A 38 4.27 6.91 -5.11
C THR A 38 3.43 7.68 -6.11
N TYR A 39 2.26 8.13 -5.67
CA TYR A 39 1.37 8.95 -6.46
C TYR A 39 1.27 10.34 -5.85
N GLN A 40 1.38 11.40 -6.66
CA GLN A 40 1.35 12.80 -6.21
C GLN A 40 0.12 13.51 -6.78
N GLY A 41 -0.45 14.44 -5.99
CA GLY A 41 -1.59 15.26 -6.43
C GLY A 41 -2.83 14.44 -6.78
N VAL A 42 -3.02 13.30 -6.13
CA VAL A 42 -4.07 12.33 -6.49
C VAL A 42 -5.42 12.68 -5.91
N GLN A 43 -6.47 12.37 -6.66
CA GLN A 43 -7.82 12.21 -6.14
C GLN A 43 -8.02 10.74 -5.80
N LEU A 44 -8.52 10.47 -4.59
CA LEU A 44 -8.89 9.11 -4.17
C LEU A 44 -10.29 8.75 -4.68
N PRO A 45 -10.56 7.47 -5.01
CA PRO A 45 -9.64 6.34 -4.91
C PRO A 45 -8.60 6.27 -6.04
N VAL A 46 -7.41 5.74 -5.74
CA VAL A 46 -6.34 5.52 -6.74
C VAL A 46 -6.12 4.03 -6.99
N GLN A 47 -5.97 3.64 -8.25
CA GLN A 47 -5.67 2.26 -8.62
C GLN A 47 -4.16 1.99 -8.58
N TYR A 48 -3.78 0.83 -8.05
CA TYR A 48 -2.40 0.39 -8.03
C TYR A 48 -2.25 -1.00 -8.64
N SER A 49 -1.04 -1.30 -9.12
CA SER A 49 -0.68 -2.65 -9.55
C SER A 49 0.81 -2.91 -9.49
N PHE A 50 1.17 -4.11 -9.05
CA PHE A 50 2.53 -4.60 -8.92
C PHE A 50 2.70 -5.95 -9.62
N VAL A 51 3.78 -6.04 -10.41
CA VAL A 51 4.31 -7.31 -10.89
C VAL A 51 5.35 -7.78 -9.88
N ILE A 52 5.02 -8.82 -9.12
CA ILE A 52 5.92 -9.42 -8.13
C ILE A 52 6.41 -10.75 -8.69
N ALA A 53 7.73 -10.89 -8.83
CA ALA A 53 8.36 -12.14 -9.25
C ALA A 53 8.36 -13.15 -8.09
N PRO A 54 8.22 -14.47 -8.33
CA PRO A 54 8.22 -15.47 -7.26
C PRO A 54 9.46 -15.40 -6.34
N ILE A 55 10.63 -15.06 -6.88
CA ILE A 55 11.87 -14.90 -6.09
C ILE A 55 11.79 -13.79 -5.05
N GLN A 56 11.00 -12.74 -5.31
CA GLN A 56 10.78 -11.62 -4.38
C GLN A 56 9.79 -11.99 -3.27
N ALA A 57 8.97 -13.03 -3.46
CA ALA A 57 8.00 -13.46 -2.47
C ALA A 57 8.59 -14.42 -1.42
N GLY A 58 9.76 -15.02 -1.67
CA GLY A 58 10.40 -15.96 -0.76
C GLY A 58 9.47 -17.10 -0.35
N LYS A 59 9.11 -17.18 0.94
CA LYS A 59 8.18 -18.17 1.50
C LYS A 59 6.70 -17.88 1.19
N GLY A 60 6.40 -16.73 0.59
CA GLY A 60 5.08 -16.34 0.14
C GLY A 60 4.34 -15.40 1.10
N GLU A 61 4.80 -15.22 2.34
CA GLU A 61 4.19 -14.24 3.26
C GLU A 61 4.55 -12.82 2.83
N MET A 62 3.53 -12.06 2.46
CA MET A 62 3.66 -10.70 1.95
C MET A 62 2.77 -9.74 2.74
N LYS A 63 3.12 -8.46 2.67
CA LYS A 63 2.29 -7.38 3.19
C LYS A 63 2.30 -6.23 2.19
N ILE A 64 1.14 -5.62 1.98
CA ILE A 64 1.02 -4.35 1.29
C ILE A 64 0.67 -3.27 2.30
N ARG A 65 1.26 -2.09 2.14
CA ARG A 65 1.00 -0.91 2.95
C ARG A 65 0.71 0.27 2.04
N ALA A 66 -0.28 1.07 2.41
CA ALA A 66 -0.54 2.36 1.80
C ALA A 66 -0.52 3.45 2.89
N VAL A 67 0.13 4.56 2.59
CA VAL A 67 0.24 5.72 3.48
C VAL A 67 -0.13 6.97 2.69
N LEU A 68 -1.19 7.64 3.14
CA LEU A 68 -1.58 8.95 2.65
C LEU A 68 -0.85 10.01 3.47
N ARG A 69 -0.15 10.91 2.77
CA ARG A 69 0.46 12.11 3.32
C ARG A 69 -0.20 13.36 2.78
N SER A 70 -0.34 14.37 3.62
CA SER A 70 -0.73 15.72 3.24
C SER A 70 0.25 16.70 3.85
N GLN A 71 0.90 17.52 3.01
CA GLN A 71 1.94 18.46 3.45
C GLN A 71 3.08 17.77 4.21
N GLY A 72 3.45 16.55 3.81
CA GLY A 72 4.49 15.74 4.44
C GLY A 72 4.03 14.92 5.66
N GLU A 73 2.92 15.28 6.29
CA GLU A 73 2.37 14.60 7.47
C GLU A 73 1.54 13.38 7.09
N ILE A 74 1.67 12.29 7.86
CA ILE A 74 0.82 11.10 7.68
C ILE A 74 -0.60 11.43 8.14
N ARG A 75 -1.58 11.21 7.26
CA ARG A 75 -3.00 11.45 7.54
C ARG A 75 -3.78 10.16 7.71
N ALA A 76 -3.45 9.16 6.92
CA ALA A 76 -4.13 7.88 6.97
C ALA A 76 -3.17 6.78 6.50
N SER A 77 -3.35 5.58 7.02
CA SER A 77 -2.59 4.41 6.58
C SER A 77 -3.42 3.15 6.68
N LYS A 78 -3.00 2.14 5.92
CA LYS A 78 -3.46 0.76 6.10
C LYS A 78 -2.34 -0.18 5.73
N GLU A 79 -2.27 -1.29 6.43
CA GLU A 79 -1.50 -2.45 5.99
C GLU A 79 -2.35 -3.70 5.97
N GLU A 80 -2.07 -4.59 5.03
CA GLU A 80 -2.77 -5.85 4.89
C GLU A 80 -1.81 -6.97 4.49
N GLY A 81 -1.84 -8.07 5.24
CA GLY A 81 -1.09 -9.27 4.94
C GLY A 81 -1.78 -10.12 3.86
N TYR A 82 -0.98 -10.81 3.05
CA TYR A 82 -1.49 -11.80 2.11
C TYR A 82 -0.44 -12.88 1.81
N ILE A 83 -0.91 -14.04 1.34
CA ILE A 83 -0.05 -15.10 0.83
C ILE A 83 0.08 -14.94 -0.67
N PHE A 84 1.31 -14.82 -1.16
CA PHE A 84 1.62 -14.78 -2.57
C PHE A 84 1.23 -16.10 -3.24
N THR A 85 0.49 -15.99 -4.33
CA THR A 85 0.13 -17.10 -5.21
C THR A 85 0.54 -16.77 -6.63
N GLN A 86 0.84 -17.81 -7.42
CA GLN A 86 1.02 -17.65 -8.85
C GLN A 86 -0.34 -17.28 -9.47
N GLY A 87 -0.45 -16.06 -9.97
CA GLY A 87 -1.70 -15.54 -10.53
C GLY A 87 -1.97 -14.09 -10.16
N ARG A 88 -3.26 -13.76 -9.99
CA ARG A 88 -3.73 -12.41 -9.66
C ARG A 88 -4.24 -12.39 -8.22
N VAL A 89 -3.74 -11.43 -7.44
CA VAL A 89 -4.18 -11.17 -6.06
C VAL A 89 -4.82 -9.79 -6.05
N HIS A 90 -6.07 -9.71 -5.61
CA HIS A 90 -6.81 -8.46 -5.48
C HIS A 90 -6.84 -8.02 -4.01
N LYS A 91 -6.45 -6.77 -3.73
CA LYS A 91 -6.46 -6.18 -2.38
C LYS A 91 -6.85 -4.71 -2.42
N ASP A 92 -8.06 -4.39 -1.99
CA ASP A 92 -8.45 -3.00 -1.80
C ASP A 92 -8.03 -2.52 -0.41
N LEU A 93 -7.40 -1.35 -0.35
CA LEU A 93 -6.95 -0.73 0.88
C LEU A 93 -7.84 0.46 1.19
N LYS A 94 -8.78 0.25 2.10
CA LYS A 94 -9.50 1.34 2.75
C LYS A 94 -8.65 1.87 3.89
N LEU A 95 -8.11 3.08 3.72
CA LEU A 95 -7.26 3.73 4.70
C LEU A 95 -8.06 4.08 5.95
N GLU A 96 -7.36 4.10 7.07
CA GLU A 96 -7.88 4.53 8.37
C GLU A 96 -7.09 5.76 8.82
N ALA A 97 -7.77 6.72 9.45
CA ALA A 97 -7.13 7.92 9.96
C ALA A 97 -5.97 7.55 10.89
N TYR A 98 -4.84 8.24 10.73
CA TYR A 98 -3.65 7.96 11.49
C TYR A 98 -3.78 8.57 12.89
N ASN A 99 -4.11 7.73 13.87
CA ASN A 99 -4.15 8.11 15.28
C ASN A 99 -2.79 7.85 15.93
N ASN A 100 -2.02 8.91 16.17
CA ASN A 100 -0.88 8.88 17.09
C ASN A 100 -1.41 8.77 18.52
N ASN A 101 -1.61 7.55 19.03
CA ASN A 101 -1.67 7.31 20.47
C ASN A 101 -0.27 6.97 20.98
#